data_AF-A0A2J8IZ42-F1
#
_entry.id   AF-A0A2J8IZ42-F1
#
_cell.length_a   1.000
_cell.length_b   1.000
_cell.length_c   1.000
_cell.angle_alpha   90.00
_cell.angle_beta   90.00
_cell.angle_gamma   90.00
#
_symmetry.space_group_name_H-M   'P 1'
#
loop_
_entity.id
_entity.type
_entity.pdbx_description
1 polymer ?
#
loop_
_entity_poly.entity_id
_entity_poly.type
_entity_poly.pdbx_seq_one_letter_code
_entity_poly.pdbx_strand_id
1 'polypeptide(L)'
;MGKNKLLHPSLVLLLLVLLPTDASVSGKPQYMVLVPSLLHAETTEKGCVLLSYLNETVTVSASLESVRGNRSLFTDLEAENDVLHCVAFA
;
A
#
# COMPACT_ATOMS: atom_id res chain seq x y z
N MET A 1 -0.10 55.59 9.58
CA MET A 1 -0.24 54.64 10.71
C MET A 1 -1.15 53.48 10.28
N GLY A 2 -0.54 52.38 9.85
CA GLY A 2 -1.24 51.19 9.37
C GLY A 2 -1.90 50.45 10.54
N LYS A 3 -3.20 50.20 10.43
CA LYS A 3 -4.00 49.54 11.46
C LYS A 3 -3.88 48.04 11.22
N ASN A 4 -3.03 47.37 12.00
CA ASN A 4 -2.94 45.92 12.03
C ASN A 4 -4.30 45.39 12.54
N LYS A 5 -5.20 45.02 11.62
CA LYS A 5 -6.46 44.37 11.97
C LYS A 5 -6.13 42.94 12.39
N LEU A 6 -5.96 42.72 13.70
CA LEU A 6 -5.88 41.37 14.26
C LEU A 6 -7.15 40.61 13.85
N LEU A 7 -6.94 39.49 13.14
CA LEU A 7 -8.01 38.56 12.79
C LEU A 7 -8.75 38.14 14.06
N HIS A 8 -10.08 38.18 14.02
CA HIS A 8 -10.92 37.81 15.16
C HIS A 8 -10.55 36.40 15.63
N PRO A 9 -10.33 36.16 16.94
CA PRO A 9 -9.82 34.90 17.44
C PRO A 9 -10.71 33.69 17.05
N SER A 10 -12.02 33.89 16.90
CA SER A 10 -12.91 32.82 16.42
C SER A 10 -12.70 32.47 14.95
N LEU A 11 -12.28 33.44 14.12
CA LEU A 11 -11.99 33.22 12.70
C LEU A 11 -10.66 32.50 12.53
N VAL A 12 -9.67 32.80 13.38
CA VAL A 12 -8.42 32.05 13.47
C VAL A 12 -8.69 30.60 13.91
N LEU A 13 -9.56 30.39 14.90
CA LEU A 13 -9.95 29.05 15.35
C LEU A 13 -10.68 28.26 14.25
N LEU A 14 -11.57 28.92 13.49
CA LEU A 14 -12.27 28.30 12.37
C LEU A 14 -11.30 27.87 11.26
N LEU A 15 -10.31 28.73 10.96
CA LEU A 15 -9.26 28.41 9.99
C LEU A 15 -8.41 27.22 10.46
N LEU A 16 -8.06 27.14 11.75
CA LEU A 16 -7.30 26.03 12.32
C LEU A 16 -8.03 24.68 12.22
N VAL A 17 -9.36 24.66 12.35
CA VAL A 17 -10.17 23.43 12.16
C VAL A 17 -10.22 23.00 10.70
N LEU A 18 -10.12 23.97 9.77
CA LEU A 18 -10.12 23.72 8.33
C LEU A 18 -8.75 23.37 7.77
N LEU A 19 -7.68 23.51 8.56
CA LEU A 19 -6.36 23.02 8.12
C LEU A 19 -6.45 21.50 8.04
N PRO A 20 -6.25 20.90 6.85
CA PRO A 20 -6.03 19.47 6.78
C PRO A 20 -4.80 19.17 7.63
N THR A 21 -4.99 18.40 8.68
CA THR A 21 -3.88 17.76 9.35
C THR A 21 -3.30 16.82 8.30
N ASP A 22 -2.21 17.21 7.65
CA ASP A 22 -1.31 16.28 7.00
C ASP A 22 -0.75 15.39 8.12
N ALA A 23 -1.57 14.42 8.53
CA ALA A 23 -1.08 13.23 9.16
C ALA A 23 -0.26 12.55 8.08
N SER A 24 0.99 12.98 7.93
CA SER A 24 2.03 12.19 7.32
C SER A 24 2.11 10.94 8.18
N VAL A 25 1.25 9.96 7.88
CA VAL A 25 1.35 8.61 8.38
C VAL A 25 2.58 8.05 7.69
N SER A 26 3.75 8.46 8.18
CA SER A 26 4.97 7.69 8.03
C SER A 26 4.82 6.50 8.98
N GLY A 27 3.85 5.64 8.66
CA GLY A 27 3.63 4.38 9.34
C GLY A 27 4.87 3.51 9.17
N LYS A 28 5.06 2.55 10.07
CA LYS A 28 6.08 1.52 9.86
C LYS A 28 5.71 0.76 8.58
N PRO A 29 6.65 0.51 7.65
CA PRO A 29 6.39 -0.27 6.44
C PRO A 29 5.71 -1.61 6.75
N GLN A 30 4.68 -1.94 5.97
CA GLN A 30 3.93 -3.19 6.09
C GLN A 30 3.79 -3.87 4.73
N TYR A 31 3.85 -5.20 4.75
CA TYR A 31 3.81 -6.05 3.58
C TYR A 31 2.83 -7.19 3.87
N MET A 32 1.83 -7.37 3.00
CA MET A 32 0.85 -8.44 3.12
C MET A 32 0.69 -9.15 1.78
N VAL A 33 0.70 -10.49 1.82
CA VAL A 33 0.52 -11.34 0.64
C VAL A 33 -0.56 -12.37 0.95
N LEU A 34 -1.51 -12.51 0.03
CA LEU A 34 -2.65 -13.42 0.13
C LEU A 34 -2.57 -14.41 -1.04
N VAL A 35 -2.46 -15.70 -0.71
CA VAL A 35 -2.44 -16.81 -1.66
C VAL A 35 -3.35 -17.92 -1.14
N PRO A 36 -4.12 -18.61 -2.00
CA PRO A 36 -4.91 -19.75 -1.58
C PRO A 36 -4.05 -20.83 -0.93
N SER A 37 -4.58 -21.46 0.12
CA SER A 37 -3.91 -22.58 0.79
C SER A 37 -3.91 -23.88 -0.03
N LEU A 38 -4.85 -24.00 -0.96
CA LEU A 38 -4.97 -25.11 -1.90
C LEU A 38 -4.97 -24.55 -3.32
N LEU A 39 -4.06 -25.02 -4.16
CA LEU A 39 -3.93 -24.62 -5.55
C LEU A 39 -4.33 -25.79 -6.45
N HIS A 40 -5.22 -25.57 -7.40
CA HIS A 40 -5.62 -26.59 -8.36
C HIS A 40 -4.69 -26.56 -9.57
N ALA A 41 -4.11 -27.71 -9.90
CA ALA A 41 -3.34 -27.85 -11.12
C ALA A 41 -4.24 -27.56 -12.35
N GLU A 42 -3.66 -26.91 -13.36
CA GLU A 42 -4.33 -26.59 -14.63
C GLU A 42 -5.47 -25.56 -14.53
N THR A 43 -5.66 -24.94 -13.35
CA THR A 43 -6.58 -23.83 -13.14
C THR A 43 -5.79 -22.56 -12.88
N THR A 44 -6.25 -21.44 -13.42
CA THR A 44 -5.68 -20.13 -13.08
C THR A 44 -6.10 -19.74 -11.67
N GLU A 45 -5.13 -19.67 -10.77
CA GLU A 45 -5.29 -19.20 -9.40
C GLU A 45 -4.94 -17.70 -9.33
N LYS A 46 -5.29 -17.04 -8.22
CA LYS A 46 -4.95 -15.62 -7.99
C LYS A 46 -4.27 -15.45 -6.65
N GLY A 47 -3.22 -14.64 -6.63
CA GLY A 47 -2.58 -14.13 -5.42
C GLY A 47 -2.68 -12.61 -5.40
N CYS A 48 -2.75 -12.02 -4.21
CA CYS A 48 -2.80 -10.58 -4.05
C CYS A 48 -1.71 -10.09 -3.11
N VAL A 49 -1.22 -8.87 -3.35
CA VAL A 49 -0.17 -8.20 -2.58
C VAL A 49 -0.68 -6.81 -2.19
N LEU A 50 -0.48 -6.45 -0.93
CA LEU A 50 -0.69 -5.10 -0.41
C LEU A 50 0.62 -4.62 0.23
N LEU A 51 1.06 -3.46 -0.22
CA LEU A 51 2.21 -2.75 0.33
C LEU A 51 1.71 -1.47 0.98
N SER A 52 2.15 -1.16 2.20
CA SER A 52 1.72 0.04 2.90
C SER A 52 2.87 0.75 3.58
N TYR A 53 2.80 2.07 3.62
CA TYR A 53 3.79 2.96 4.24
C TYR A 53 5.21 2.79 3.68
N LEU A 54 5.33 2.57 2.37
CA LEU A 54 6.61 2.54 1.67
C LEU A 54 6.96 3.90 1.09
N ASN A 55 8.19 4.34 1.36
CA ASN A 55 8.75 5.55 0.77
C ASN A 55 9.47 5.27 -0.57
N GLU A 56 9.67 3.99 -0.90
CA GLU A 56 10.40 3.53 -2.08
C GLU A 56 9.55 2.49 -2.83
N THR A 57 9.66 2.48 -4.15
CA THR A 57 9.05 1.44 -4.99
C THR A 57 9.84 0.14 -4.82
N VAL A 58 9.13 -0.96 -4.57
CA VAL A 58 9.73 -2.29 -4.39
C VAL A 58 9.07 -3.30 -5.32
N THR A 59 9.84 -4.33 -5.68
CA THR A 59 9.38 -5.47 -6.47
C THR A 59 9.13 -6.66 -5.56
N VAL A 60 8.02 -7.36 -5.76
CA VAL A 60 7.67 -8.57 -4.99
C VAL A 60 7.70 -9.79 -5.89
N SER A 61 8.39 -10.83 -5.43
CA SER A 61 8.47 -12.13 -6.10
C SER A 61 7.99 -13.23 -5.16
N ALA A 62 7.19 -14.15 -5.68
CA ALA A 62 6.65 -15.30 -4.97
C ALA A 62 6.85 -16.57 -5.80
N SER A 63 7.45 -17.59 -5.17
CA SER A 63 7.69 -18.90 -5.76
C SER A 63 7.21 -20.02 -4.84
N LEU A 64 6.65 -21.06 -5.42
CA LEU A 64 6.31 -22.32 -4.78
C LEU A 64 7.47 -23.30 -4.97
N GLU A 65 8.13 -23.65 -3.88
CA GLU A 65 9.25 -24.61 -3.90
C GLU A 65 8.77 -26.01 -3.52
N SER A 66 9.22 -27.00 -4.29
CA SER A 66 8.91 -28.41 -4.06
C SER A 66 10.11 -29.28 -4.39
N VAL A 67 10.11 -30.51 -3.89
CA VAL A 67 11.08 -31.56 -4.26
C VAL A 67 11.10 -31.79 -5.78
N ARG A 68 9.97 -31.52 -6.47
CA ARG A 68 9.86 -31.66 -7.94
C ARG A 68 10.42 -30.45 -8.71
N GLY A 69 10.75 -29.36 -8.03
CA GLY A 69 11.28 -28.13 -8.62
C GLY A 69 10.61 -26.87 -8.09
N ASN A 70 11.14 -25.73 -8.53
CA ASN A 70 10.66 -24.40 -8.15
C ASN A 70 9.70 -23.89 -9.22
N ARG A 71 8.54 -23.40 -8.79
CA ARG A 71 7.50 -22.85 -9.66
C ARG A 71 7.25 -21.40 -9.27
N SER A 72 7.47 -20.46 -10.20
CA SER A 72 7.09 -19.07 -9.96
C SER A 72 5.57 -18.93 -9.90
N LEU A 73 5.06 -18.22 -8.90
CA LEU A 73 3.67 -17.75 -8.87
C LEU A 73 3.61 -16.39 -9.56
N PHE A 74 4.45 -15.45 -9.15
CA PHE A 74 4.67 -14.19 -9.84
C PHE A 74 6.06 -13.65 -9.51
N THR A 75 6.68 -13.00 -10.49
CA THR A 75 8.03 -12.43 -10.39
C THR A 75 7.99 -10.95 -10.70
N ASP A 76 8.73 -10.18 -9.91
CA ASP A 76 8.95 -8.75 -10.09
C ASP A 76 7.65 -7.95 -10.20
N LEU A 77 6.67 -8.29 -9.36
CA LEU A 77 5.43 -7.54 -9.26
C LEU A 77 5.69 -6.19 -8.61
N GLU A 78 5.56 -5.13 -9.40
CA GLU A 78 5.47 -3.76 -8.89
C GLU A 78 4.04 -3.52 -8.39
N ALA A 79 3.90 -3.35 -7.08
CA ALA A 79 2.64 -3.00 -6.44
C ALA A 79 2.69 -1.55 -5.96
N GLU A 80 1.60 -0.82 -6.20
CA GLU A 80 1.40 0.54 -5.72
C GLU A 80 1.17 0.53 -4.20
N ASN A 81 1.70 1.55 -3.53
CA ASN A 81 1.54 1.70 -2.10
C ASN A 81 0.07 1.99 -1.75
N ASP A 82 -0.44 1.30 -0.74
CA ASP A 82 -1.81 1.35 -0.22
C ASP A 82 -2.90 0.86 -1.19
N VAL A 83 -2.53 0.10 -2.23
CA VAL A 83 -3.45 -0.54 -3.17
C VAL A 83 -3.25 -2.06 -3.17
N LEU A 84 -4.35 -2.82 -3.22
CA LEU A 84 -4.30 -4.28 -3.31
C LEU A 84 -4.15 -4.71 -4.77
N HIS A 85 -2.99 -5.26 -5.13
CA HIS A 85 -2.70 -5.76 -6.47
C HIS A 85 -2.87 -7.27 -6.53
N CYS A 86 -3.70 -7.76 -7.45
CA CYS A 86 -3.92 -9.20 -7.64
C CYS A 86 -3.41 -9.66 -8.99
N VAL A 87 -2.63 -10.74 -8.98
CA VAL A 87 -2.04 -11.37 -10.16
C VAL A 87 -2.55 -12.78 -10.29
N ALA A 88 -2.96 -13.12 -11.51
CA ALA A 88 -3.36 -14.47 -11.86
C ALA A 88 -2.13 -15.29 -12.25
N PHE A 89 -2.05 -16.52 -11.79
CA PHE A 89 -0.98 -17.46 -12.14
C PHE A 89 -1.57 -18.84 -12.41
N ALA A 90 -1.07 -19.49 -13.46
CA ALA A 90 -1.44 -20.84 -13.85
C ALA A 90 -0.28 -21.76 -13.56
#